data_AF-A0AAE3H2U1-F1
#
_entry.id   AF-A0AAE3H2U1-F1
#
_cell.length_a   1.000
_cell.length_b   1.000
_cell.length_c   1.000
_cell.angle_alpha   90.00
_cell.angle_beta   90.00
_cell.angle_gamma   90.00
#
_symmetry.space_group_name_H-M   'P 1'
#
loop_
_entity.id
_entity.type
_entity.pdbx_description
1 polymer ?
#
loop_
_entity_poly.entity_id
_entity_poly.type
_entity_poly.pdbx_seq_one_letter_code
_entity_poly.pdbx_strand_id
1 'polypeptide(L)'
;MKNSIVLFVFIFSSFIVSAKVSKGVEVSTKWADLTLHILKNTPGGSPTFNSRFLGYTGLTMYESVRGMDKTQRSLAGKLNGLETLPQVPEEVKINYILALNAGQSVIIKSIYGFTSIQNIAKVDSLENSLFQQYSKGFSDKENIASVAYGRAIASAIFEWSKTDGGHEGYKRNFDSTYVIEKSNGKWSPPIKGQSKIPMPLHPYWGKNRTFANENFTLPIPAMISFDYQKGSEYYKYMEEVFNTRKTLTQAQKEIANWWGDDPSETFSPPGHSYYMAKVAVEKSKVDLVYASKTFAAVGMAVADAFINCWKTKYHYHAERPFMFIFYNMSTLWDLYWPEPPFPAFYSGHAGQAASAATVLTHLYGENFSFVDNSHVGRPRDEQRNVEYKARAYKSFFEAAEESAMSRLYGGIHTRHDNEVGLSEGKKVGRHINELFEK
;
A
#
# COMPACT_ATOMS: atom_id res chain seq x y z
N MET A 1 57.47 35.29 -23.95
CA MET A 1 56.97 33.92 -23.75
C MET A 1 56.89 33.63 -22.26
N LYS A 2 55.70 33.77 -21.66
CA LYS A 2 55.41 33.32 -20.29
C LYS A 2 54.12 32.49 -20.39
N ASN A 3 54.24 31.18 -20.24
CA ASN A 3 53.12 30.25 -20.20
C ASN A 3 52.54 30.28 -18.78
N SER A 4 51.32 30.80 -18.63
CA SER A 4 50.55 30.66 -17.39
C SER A 4 49.65 29.45 -17.52
N ILE A 5 49.97 28.39 -16.78
CA ILE A 5 49.16 27.20 -16.59
C ILE A 5 48.01 27.57 -15.63
N VAL A 6 46.77 27.49 -16.11
CA VAL A 6 45.57 27.64 -15.28
C VAL A 6 45.22 26.26 -14.70
N LEU A 7 45.42 26.12 -13.38
CA LEU A 7 45.08 24.92 -12.62
C LEU A 7 43.59 24.98 -12.24
N PHE A 8 42.75 24.14 -12.86
CA PHE A 8 41.36 23.96 -12.44
C PHE A 8 41.34 23.11 -11.16
N VAL A 9 41.08 23.75 -10.02
CA VAL A 9 40.80 23.06 -8.76
C VAL A 9 39.34 22.62 -8.77
N PHE A 10 39.10 21.33 -9.04
CA PHE A 10 37.80 20.70 -8.78
C PHE A 10 37.62 20.54 -7.27
N ILE A 11 36.83 21.43 -6.66
CA ILE A 11 36.34 21.24 -5.30
C ILE A 11 35.28 20.15 -5.35
N PHE A 12 35.68 18.90 -5.09
CA PHE A 12 34.73 17.86 -4.70
C PHE A 12 34.26 18.18 -3.28
N SER A 13 33.06 18.75 -3.15
CA SER A 13 32.37 18.81 -1.87
C SER A 13 31.93 17.40 -1.49
N SER A 14 32.79 16.67 -0.79
CA SER A 14 32.40 15.44 -0.10
C SER A 14 31.51 15.83 1.07
N PHE A 15 30.20 15.75 0.88
CA PHE A 15 29.28 15.67 2.01
C PHE A 15 29.51 14.33 2.70
N ILE A 16 30.44 14.30 3.64
CA ILE A 16 30.47 13.25 4.67
C ILE A 16 29.25 13.50 5.55
N VAL A 17 28.14 12.85 5.20
CA VAL A 17 27.02 12.67 6.13
C VAL A 17 27.58 11.83 7.28
N SER A 18 27.82 12.48 8.42
CA SER A 18 28.02 11.78 9.68
C SER A 18 26.80 10.89 9.90
N ALA A 19 26.98 9.57 9.75
CA ALA A 19 25.96 8.60 10.08
C ALA A 19 25.77 8.60 11.60
N LYS A 20 24.95 9.53 12.10
CA LYS A 20 24.32 9.37 13.41
C LYS A 20 23.56 8.06 13.34
N VAL A 21 24.01 7.05 14.07
CA VAL A 21 23.19 5.84 14.32
C VAL A 21 21.85 6.34 14.86
N SER A 22 20.82 6.16 14.04
CA SER A 22 19.47 6.63 14.28
C SER A 22 18.89 5.92 15.50
N LYS A 23 18.92 6.60 16.66
CA LYS A 23 18.33 6.06 17.88
C LYS A 23 16.83 5.90 17.67
N GLY A 24 16.35 4.66 17.73
CA GLY A 24 14.93 4.34 17.72
C GLY A 24 14.31 3.95 16.38
N VAL A 25 15.04 3.96 15.24
CA VAL A 25 14.44 3.52 13.95
C VAL A 25 13.90 2.10 14.02
N GLU A 26 14.58 1.22 14.75
CA GLU A 26 14.14 -0.17 14.97
C GLU A 26 12.73 -0.27 15.55
N VAL A 27 12.26 0.77 16.25
CA VAL A 27 10.91 0.81 16.80
C VAL A 27 9.89 0.92 15.67
N SER A 28 10.14 1.78 14.68
CA SER A 28 9.27 1.90 13.51
C SER A 28 9.22 0.61 12.69
N THR A 29 10.36 -0.05 12.47
CA THR A 29 10.41 -1.29 11.67
C THR A 29 9.83 -2.48 12.42
N LYS A 30 10.03 -2.58 13.76
CA LYS A 30 9.35 -3.60 14.60
C LYS A 30 7.82 -3.45 14.56
N TRP A 31 7.30 -2.23 14.62
CA TRP A 31 5.86 -1.98 14.47
C TRP A 31 5.37 -2.25 13.04
N ALA A 32 6.18 -1.95 12.01
CA ALA A 32 5.86 -2.32 10.64
C ALA A 32 5.79 -3.84 10.44
N ASP A 33 6.74 -4.60 10.99
CA ASP A 33 6.71 -6.06 10.96
C ASP A 33 5.47 -6.62 11.66
N LEU A 34 5.12 -6.09 12.83
CA LEU A 34 3.90 -6.51 13.52
C LEU A 34 2.65 -6.14 12.73
N THR A 35 2.60 -4.97 12.10
CA THR A 35 1.50 -4.54 11.24
C THR A 35 1.30 -5.50 10.07
N LEU A 36 2.38 -5.90 9.39
CA LEU A 36 2.36 -6.89 8.31
C LEU A 36 1.94 -8.28 8.83
N HIS A 37 2.39 -8.67 10.02
CA HIS A 37 1.94 -9.91 10.68
C HIS A 37 0.43 -9.88 10.94
N ILE A 38 -0.12 -8.78 11.46
CA ILE A 38 -1.56 -8.62 11.69
C ILE A 38 -2.34 -8.71 10.38
N LEU A 39 -1.90 -8.02 9.33
CA LEU A 39 -2.54 -8.09 8.01
C LEU A 39 -2.62 -9.51 7.47
N LYS A 40 -1.52 -10.26 7.55
CA LYS A 40 -1.44 -11.65 7.07
C LYS A 40 -2.25 -12.62 7.91
N ASN A 41 -2.33 -12.40 9.23
CA ASN A 41 -2.89 -13.38 10.18
C ASN A 41 -4.24 -12.94 10.77
N THR A 42 -4.97 -12.05 10.09
CA THR A 42 -6.31 -11.64 10.50
C THR A 42 -7.32 -11.90 9.37
N PRO A 43 -8.19 -12.90 9.52
CA PRO A 43 -9.25 -13.15 8.56
C PRO A 43 -10.19 -11.95 8.40
N GLY A 44 -10.75 -11.77 7.21
CA GLY A 44 -11.69 -10.69 6.92
C GLY A 44 -11.04 -9.37 6.46
N GLY A 45 -9.71 -9.27 6.51
CA GLY A 45 -8.97 -8.20 5.86
C GLY A 45 -9.03 -8.32 4.33
N SER A 46 -9.54 -7.30 3.65
CA SER A 46 -9.53 -7.19 2.19
C SER A 46 -8.51 -6.14 1.73
N PRO A 47 -8.00 -6.18 0.48
CA PRO A 47 -7.00 -5.20 0.02
C PRO A 47 -7.39 -3.74 0.27
N THR A 48 -8.68 -3.41 0.08
CA THR A 48 -9.23 -2.09 0.37
C THR A 48 -9.18 -1.74 1.86
N PHE A 49 -9.70 -2.60 2.74
CA PHE A 49 -9.67 -2.35 4.19
C PHE A 49 -8.24 -2.33 4.76
N ASN A 50 -7.38 -3.24 4.29
CA ASN A 50 -5.98 -3.34 4.67
C ASN A 50 -5.22 -2.05 4.29
N SER A 51 -5.45 -1.49 3.11
CA SER A 51 -4.83 -0.22 2.69
C SER A 51 -5.19 0.95 3.61
N ARG A 52 -6.48 1.06 3.97
CA ARG A 52 -6.98 2.07 4.92
C ARG A 52 -6.25 1.99 6.26
N PHE A 53 -6.10 0.78 6.79
CA PHE A 53 -5.41 0.55 8.05
C PHE A 53 -3.94 0.98 8.01
N LEU A 54 -3.23 0.70 6.92
CA LEU A 54 -1.83 1.13 6.75
C LEU A 54 -1.70 2.66 6.72
N GLY A 55 -2.64 3.36 6.07
CA GLY A 55 -2.67 4.82 6.05
C GLY A 55 -2.78 5.43 7.45
N TYR A 56 -3.77 5.00 8.25
CA TYR A 56 -3.96 5.53 9.61
C TYR A 56 -2.86 5.11 10.59
N THR A 57 -2.34 3.89 10.47
CA THR A 57 -1.24 3.40 11.31
C THR A 57 0.06 4.14 10.99
N GLY A 58 0.36 4.35 9.70
CA GLY A 58 1.51 5.15 9.26
C GLY A 58 1.40 6.61 9.72
N LEU A 59 0.23 7.25 9.55
CA LEU A 59 -0.01 8.61 10.02
C LEU A 59 0.18 8.73 11.54
N THR A 60 -0.35 7.78 12.31
CA THR A 60 -0.17 7.73 13.76
C THR A 60 1.31 7.64 14.13
N MET A 61 2.09 6.86 13.36
CA MET A 61 3.53 6.75 13.56
C MET A 61 4.21 8.11 13.39
N TYR A 62 3.96 8.80 12.26
CA TYR A 62 4.54 10.11 11.95
C TYR A 62 4.17 11.19 12.97
N GLU A 63 2.87 11.38 13.24
CA GLU A 63 2.39 12.43 14.15
C GLU A 63 2.87 12.22 15.60
N SER A 64 3.14 10.97 15.98
CA SER A 64 3.68 10.65 17.31
C SER A 64 5.15 11.01 17.48
N VAL A 65 5.96 11.11 16.40
CA VAL A 65 7.41 11.40 16.51
C VAL A 65 7.89 12.66 15.81
N ARG A 66 7.07 13.30 14.96
CA ARG A 66 7.50 14.46 14.19
C ARG A 66 8.11 15.57 15.06
N GLY A 67 7.67 15.71 16.31
CA GLY A 67 8.20 16.68 17.26
C GLY A 67 9.68 16.47 17.65
N MET A 68 10.29 15.34 17.30
CA MET A 68 11.74 15.12 17.39
C MET A 68 12.53 16.02 16.42
N ASP A 69 11.93 16.41 15.30
CA ASP A 69 12.52 17.28 14.29
C ASP A 69 11.62 18.50 14.06
N LYS A 70 12.05 19.66 14.57
CA LYS A 70 11.31 20.93 14.46
C LYS A 70 11.08 21.40 13.02
N THR A 71 11.78 20.83 12.04
CA THR A 71 11.56 21.15 10.63
C THR A 71 10.34 20.42 10.05
N GLN A 72 9.86 19.36 10.72
CA GLN A 72 8.68 18.61 10.34
C GLN A 72 7.42 19.26 10.89
N ARG A 73 6.36 19.29 10.07
CA ARG A 73 5.07 19.88 10.42
C ARG A 73 4.02 18.79 10.59
N SER A 74 2.96 19.10 11.34
CA SER A 74 1.79 18.23 11.34
C SER A 74 1.15 18.20 9.97
N LEU A 75 0.55 17.06 9.63
CA LEU A 75 -0.36 16.92 8.51
C LEU A 75 -1.80 17.31 8.88
N ALA A 76 -2.10 17.54 10.17
CA ALA A 76 -3.34 18.20 10.56
C ALA A 76 -3.43 19.59 9.91
N GLY A 77 -4.60 19.91 9.36
CA GLY A 77 -4.85 21.09 8.53
C GLY A 77 -4.50 20.90 7.04
N LYS A 78 -3.77 19.84 6.67
CA LYS A 78 -3.47 19.49 5.28
C LYS A 78 -4.27 18.28 4.77
N LEU A 79 -4.55 17.32 5.65
CA LEU A 79 -5.35 16.15 5.31
C LEU A 79 -6.83 16.49 5.24
N ASN A 80 -7.55 15.82 4.35
CA ASN A 80 -8.99 16.03 4.17
C ASN A 80 -9.75 15.77 5.48
N GLY A 81 -10.31 16.82 6.06
CA GLY A 81 -11.14 16.77 7.27
C GLY A 81 -10.41 16.47 8.58
N LEU A 82 -9.07 16.52 8.64
CA LEU A 82 -8.32 16.47 9.90
C LEU A 82 -7.81 17.86 10.24
N GLU A 83 -8.52 18.60 11.08
CA GLU A 83 -8.17 20.00 11.37
C GLU A 83 -7.07 20.14 12.41
N THR A 84 -7.15 19.39 13.51
CA THR A 84 -6.25 19.51 14.66
C THR A 84 -5.88 18.14 15.22
N LEU A 85 -4.75 18.11 15.91
CA LEU A 85 -4.30 16.97 16.71
C LEU A 85 -3.85 17.46 18.09
N PRO A 86 -3.82 16.57 19.10
CA PRO A 86 -3.22 16.86 20.40
C PRO A 86 -1.83 17.50 20.26
N GLN A 87 -1.63 18.61 20.96
CA GLN A 87 -0.35 19.31 20.97
C GLN A 87 0.64 18.63 21.93
N VAL A 88 1.93 18.84 21.67
CA VAL A 88 2.99 18.37 22.55
C VAL A 88 2.86 19.10 23.90
N PRO A 89 2.83 18.39 25.04
CA PRO A 89 2.83 19.02 26.35
C PRO A 89 4.06 19.94 26.55
N GLU A 90 3.85 21.21 26.92
CA GLU A 90 4.93 22.21 27.00
C GLU A 90 5.81 22.03 28.25
N GLU A 91 5.23 21.57 29.36
CA GLU A 91 5.89 21.52 30.67
C GLU A 91 6.62 20.21 30.97
N VAL A 92 6.54 19.22 30.07
CA VAL A 92 7.12 17.89 30.28
C VAL A 92 7.87 17.46 29.04
N LYS A 93 9.12 17.06 29.22
CA LYS A 93 9.94 16.52 28.14
C LYS A 93 9.34 15.20 27.66
N ILE A 94 9.03 15.14 26.36
CA ILE A 94 8.46 13.95 25.73
C ILE A 94 9.55 13.02 25.18
N ASN A 95 9.45 11.75 25.55
CA ASN A 95 10.10 10.64 24.90
C ASN A 95 9.26 10.17 23.71
N TYR A 96 9.55 10.72 22.54
CA TYR A 96 8.81 10.44 21.31
C TYR A 96 8.85 8.96 20.88
N ILE A 97 9.85 8.18 21.30
CA ILE A 97 9.89 6.74 21.05
C ILE A 97 8.77 6.03 21.82
N LEU A 98 8.54 6.41 23.08
CA LEU A 98 7.43 5.88 23.87
C LEU A 98 6.08 6.38 23.37
N ALA A 99 6.00 7.62 22.88
CA ALA A 99 4.79 8.14 22.26
C ALA A 99 4.39 7.32 21.02
N LEU A 100 5.31 7.08 20.09
CA LEU A 100 5.06 6.21 18.94
C LEU A 100 4.66 4.82 19.38
N ASN A 101 5.39 4.22 20.32
CA ASN A 101 5.12 2.88 20.79
C ASN A 101 3.69 2.73 21.34
N ALA A 102 3.26 3.66 22.20
CA ALA A 102 1.92 3.66 22.76
C ALA A 102 0.85 3.98 21.70
N GLY A 103 1.13 4.91 20.78
CA GLY A 103 0.22 5.28 19.71
C GLY A 103 -0.02 4.13 18.73
N GLN A 104 1.02 3.40 18.34
CA GLN A 104 0.91 2.22 17.47
C GLN A 104 0.08 1.10 18.13
N SER A 105 0.31 0.84 19.42
CA SER A 105 -0.51 -0.13 20.17
C SER A 105 -2.00 0.23 20.14
N VAL A 106 -2.34 1.50 20.38
CA VAL A 106 -3.73 1.97 20.35
C VAL A 106 -4.33 1.86 18.95
N ILE A 107 -3.71 2.45 17.91
CA ILE A 107 -4.33 2.50 16.58
C ILE A 107 -4.54 1.10 15.98
N ILE A 108 -3.60 0.17 16.21
CA ILE A 108 -3.73 -1.22 15.76
C ILE A 108 -4.90 -1.91 16.46
N LYS A 109 -4.99 -1.80 17.79
CA LYS A 109 -6.11 -2.40 18.54
C LYS A 109 -7.46 -1.74 18.24
N SER A 110 -7.47 -0.46 17.86
CA SER A 110 -8.70 0.25 17.51
C SER A 110 -9.22 -0.12 16.12
N ILE A 111 -8.36 -0.22 15.09
CA ILE A 111 -8.80 -0.55 13.73
C ILE A 111 -8.92 -2.07 13.53
N TYR A 112 -7.99 -2.84 14.07
CA TYR A 112 -7.90 -4.30 13.97
C TYR A 112 -8.32 -5.02 15.25
N GLY A 113 -9.16 -4.41 16.09
CA GLY A 113 -9.63 -5.04 17.34
C GLY A 113 -10.38 -6.36 17.15
N PHE A 114 -10.79 -6.69 15.92
CA PHE A 114 -11.38 -7.97 15.54
C PHE A 114 -10.35 -9.08 15.25
N THR A 115 -9.05 -8.81 15.36
CA THR A 115 -7.99 -9.83 15.27
C THR A 115 -8.04 -10.81 16.45
N SER A 116 -7.34 -11.94 16.33
CA SER A 116 -7.27 -12.95 17.39
C SER A 116 -6.63 -12.42 18.68
N ILE A 117 -7.01 -13.02 19.82
CA ILE A 117 -6.42 -12.70 21.13
C ILE A 117 -4.90 -12.89 21.12
N GLN A 118 -4.39 -13.90 20.39
CA GLN A 118 -2.94 -14.13 20.25
C GLN A 118 -2.24 -12.98 19.52
N ASN A 119 -2.90 -12.41 18.51
CA ASN A 119 -2.40 -11.25 17.79
C ASN A 119 -2.44 -9.98 18.66
N ILE A 120 -3.51 -9.78 19.45
CA ILE A 120 -3.57 -8.70 20.45
C ILE A 120 -2.44 -8.85 21.49
N ALA A 121 -2.20 -10.06 21.98
CA ALA A 121 -1.10 -10.32 22.92
C ALA A 121 0.29 -10.00 22.31
N LYS A 122 0.49 -10.17 21.00
CA LYS A 122 1.72 -9.73 20.31
C LYS A 122 1.86 -8.21 20.31
N VAL A 123 0.76 -7.47 20.13
CA VAL A 123 0.74 -6.00 20.25
C VAL A 123 1.13 -5.57 21.65
N ASP A 124 0.49 -6.14 22.67
CA ASP A 124 0.77 -5.80 24.07
C ASP A 124 2.21 -6.19 24.47
N SER A 125 2.71 -7.33 23.98
CA SER A 125 4.08 -7.77 24.23
C SER A 125 5.11 -6.83 23.61
N LEU A 126 4.89 -6.37 22.37
CA LEU A 126 5.78 -5.42 21.71
C LEU A 126 5.75 -4.05 22.41
N GLU A 127 4.56 -3.53 22.76
CA GLU A 127 4.42 -2.28 23.52
C GLU A 127 5.20 -2.35 24.84
N ASN A 128 5.02 -3.42 25.61
CA ASN A 128 5.69 -3.60 26.90
C ASN A 128 7.20 -3.73 26.77
N SER A 129 7.68 -4.53 25.80
CA SER A 129 9.12 -4.73 25.57
C SER A 129 9.82 -3.41 25.22
N LEU A 130 9.22 -2.64 24.31
CA LEU A 130 9.76 -1.34 23.91
C LEU A 130 9.65 -0.30 25.02
N PHE A 131 8.58 -0.33 25.82
CA PHE A 131 8.47 0.53 27.00
C PHE A 131 9.61 0.28 28.00
N GLN A 132 9.88 -0.98 28.33
CA GLN A 132 10.98 -1.35 29.25
C GLN A 132 12.35 -0.96 28.70
N GLN A 133 12.55 -1.07 27.38
CA GLN A 133 13.81 -0.71 26.73
C GLN A 133 14.03 0.81 26.73
N TYR A 134 12.99 1.60 26.42
CA TYR A 134 13.13 3.02 26.10
C TYR A 134 12.69 4.00 27.20
N SER A 135 12.09 3.52 28.31
CA SER A 135 11.77 4.33 29.49
C SER A 135 12.98 4.75 30.32
N LYS A 136 14.11 4.05 30.17
CA LYS A 136 15.34 4.34 30.90
C LYS A 136 15.87 5.72 30.55
N GLY A 137 16.24 6.50 31.57
CA GLY A 137 16.76 7.87 31.41
C GLY A 137 15.69 8.96 31.31
N PHE A 138 14.42 8.62 31.56
CA PHE A 138 13.32 9.55 31.77
C PHE A 138 12.70 9.28 33.14
N SER A 139 12.19 10.34 33.78
CA SER A 139 11.41 10.25 35.01
C SER A 139 10.04 9.61 34.78
N ASP A 140 9.39 9.14 35.84
CA ASP A 140 8.03 8.58 35.75
C ASP A 140 7.03 9.58 35.17
N LYS A 141 7.13 10.87 35.55
CA LYS A 141 6.30 11.96 34.99
C LYS A 141 6.49 12.08 33.47
N GLU A 142 7.73 12.07 33.00
CA GLU A 142 8.04 12.14 31.56
C GLU A 142 7.56 10.89 30.81
N ASN A 143 7.76 9.69 31.36
CA ASN A 143 7.31 8.44 30.77
C ASN A 143 5.78 8.38 30.66
N ILE A 144 5.05 8.73 31.72
CA ILE A 144 3.59 8.79 31.74
C ILE A 144 3.08 9.80 30.71
N ALA A 145 3.64 11.01 30.67
CA ALA A 145 3.25 12.04 29.72
C ALA A 145 3.52 11.62 28.26
N SER A 146 4.63 10.93 28.01
CA SER A 146 5.00 10.44 26.68
C SER A 146 4.03 9.38 26.16
N VAL A 147 3.67 8.42 27.00
CA VAL A 147 2.66 7.40 26.68
C VAL A 147 1.30 8.06 26.47
N ALA A 148 0.89 8.96 27.36
CA ALA A 148 -0.38 9.66 27.24
C ALA A 148 -0.49 10.47 25.94
N TYR A 149 0.58 11.19 25.55
CA TYR A 149 0.64 11.94 24.29
C TYR A 149 0.47 11.01 23.08
N GLY A 150 1.22 9.92 23.02
CA GLY A 150 1.11 8.93 21.94
C GLY A 150 -0.29 8.32 21.80
N ARG A 151 -0.90 7.95 22.93
CA ARG A 151 -2.27 7.43 22.96
C ARG A 151 -3.28 8.47 22.51
N ALA A 152 -3.13 9.73 22.93
CA ALA A 152 -4.01 10.81 22.52
C ALA A 152 -3.97 11.06 21.01
N ILE A 153 -2.78 11.06 20.39
CA ILE A 153 -2.61 11.15 18.93
C ILE A 153 -3.37 10.01 18.23
N ALA A 154 -3.13 8.76 18.66
CA ALA A 154 -3.77 7.60 18.06
C ALA A 154 -5.29 7.60 18.22
N SER A 155 -5.81 7.99 19.40
CA SER A 155 -7.25 8.12 19.64
C SER A 155 -7.86 9.20 18.75
N ALA A 156 -7.25 10.38 18.62
CA ALA A 156 -7.75 11.44 17.74
C ALA A 156 -7.79 11.00 16.27
N ILE A 157 -6.73 10.33 15.79
CA ILE A 157 -6.67 9.77 14.43
C ILE A 157 -7.72 8.68 14.24
N PHE A 158 -7.92 7.79 15.23
CA PHE A 158 -8.95 6.77 15.15
C PHE A 158 -10.36 7.38 15.06
N GLU A 159 -10.67 8.37 15.90
CA GLU A 159 -11.95 9.07 15.88
C GLU A 159 -12.21 9.75 14.53
N TRP A 160 -11.21 10.46 14.00
CA TRP A 160 -11.26 11.02 12.65
C TRP A 160 -11.44 9.93 11.58
N SER A 161 -10.80 8.78 11.73
CA SER A 161 -10.95 7.66 10.81
C SER A 161 -12.38 7.15 10.73
N LYS A 162 -13.18 7.22 11.81
CA LYS A 162 -14.55 6.69 11.82
C LYS A 162 -15.48 7.40 10.84
N THR A 163 -15.11 8.62 10.45
CA THR A 163 -15.91 9.50 9.58
C THR A 163 -15.60 9.36 8.09
N ASP A 164 -14.64 8.50 7.71
CA ASP A 164 -14.16 8.39 6.32
C ASP A 164 -15.02 7.51 5.40
N GLY A 165 -16.05 6.83 5.94
CA GLY A 165 -16.90 5.87 5.24
C GLY A 165 -16.39 4.40 5.26
N GLY A 166 -15.10 4.19 5.56
CA GLY A 166 -14.45 2.88 5.60
C GLY A 166 -14.40 2.21 6.99
N HIS A 167 -14.89 2.87 8.04
CA HIS A 167 -14.95 2.31 9.39
C HIS A 167 -15.72 0.99 9.43
N GLU A 168 -15.15 -0.02 10.09
CA GLU A 168 -15.65 -1.39 10.12
C GLU A 168 -15.91 -2.00 8.73
N GLY A 169 -15.21 -1.53 7.69
CA GLY A 169 -15.37 -2.05 6.32
C GLY A 169 -15.24 -3.57 6.23
N TYR A 170 -14.40 -4.19 7.07
CA TYR A 170 -14.26 -5.65 7.17
C TYR A 170 -15.59 -6.41 7.39
N LYS A 171 -16.61 -5.79 8.01
CA LYS A 171 -17.95 -6.39 8.19
C LYS A 171 -18.82 -6.35 6.92
N ARG A 172 -18.41 -5.57 5.91
CA ARG A 172 -19.18 -5.27 4.70
C ARG A 172 -18.38 -5.57 3.42
N ASN A 173 -17.44 -6.51 3.49
CA ASN A 173 -16.65 -6.96 2.32
C ASN A 173 -17.56 -7.26 1.11
N PHE A 174 -18.67 -7.95 1.34
CA PHE A 174 -19.63 -8.32 0.30
C PHE A 174 -21.03 -7.84 0.71
N ASP A 175 -21.45 -6.68 0.20
CA ASP A 175 -22.76 -6.11 0.50
C ASP A 175 -23.86 -6.90 -0.22
N SER A 176 -24.72 -7.58 0.53
CA SER A 176 -25.81 -8.41 0.00
C SER A 176 -26.92 -7.62 -0.68
N THR A 177 -26.98 -6.30 -0.46
CA THR A 177 -28.00 -5.40 -1.04
C THR A 177 -27.55 -4.81 -2.38
N TYR A 178 -26.29 -5.00 -2.77
CA TYR A 178 -25.76 -4.45 -4.01
C TYR A 178 -26.39 -5.12 -5.24
N VAL A 179 -26.89 -4.30 -6.17
CA VAL A 179 -27.45 -4.77 -7.44
C VAL A 179 -26.37 -4.75 -8.52
N ILE A 180 -26.05 -5.93 -9.05
CA ILE A 180 -25.09 -6.08 -10.15
C ILE A 180 -25.77 -5.68 -11.46
N GLU A 181 -25.20 -4.69 -12.15
CA GLU A 181 -25.62 -4.28 -13.49
C GLU A 181 -25.35 -5.41 -14.49
N LYS A 182 -26.36 -5.77 -15.30
CA LYS A 182 -26.27 -6.85 -16.29
C LYS A 182 -26.44 -6.27 -17.69
N SER A 183 -25.34 -6.13 -18.41
CA SER A 183 -25.31 -5.84 -19.84
C SER A 183 -23.98 -6.28 -20.46
N ASN A 184 -23.84 -6.17 -21.77
CA ASN A 184 -22.56 -6.40 -22.44
C ASN A 184 -21.48 -5.46 -21.88
N GLY A 185 -20.25 -5.98 -21.78
CA GLY A 185 -19.10 -5.26 -21.23
C GLY A 185 -19.11 -5.14 -19.70
N LYS A 186 -20.16 -5.62 -19.01
CA LYS A 186 -20.29 -5.50 -17.55
C LYS A 186 -19.83 -6.74 -16.81
N TRP A 187 -19.28 -6.51 -15.63
CA TRP A 187 -18.76 -7.52 -14.73
C TRP A 187 -19.87 -8.42 -14.20
N SER A 188 -19.59 -9.70 -14.19
CA SER A 188 -20.37 -10.73 -13.50
C SER A 188 -19.50 -11.41 -12.44
N PRO A 189 -20.10 -11.98 -11.37
CA PRO A 189 -19.40 -12.81 -10.42
C PRO A 189 -18.61 -13.92 -11.13
N PRO A 190 -17.32 -14.13 -10.80
CA PRO A 190 -16.51 -15.16 -11.45
C PRO A 190 -17.03 -16.57 -11.21
N ILE A 191 -17.01 -17.40 -12.25
CA ILE A 191 -17.28 -18.85 -12.13
C ILE A 191 -16.10 -19.55 -11.42
N LYS A 192 -14.87 -19.14 -11.73
CA LYS A 192 -13.61 -19.61 -11.14
C LYS A 192 -12.90 -18.47 -10.42
N GLY A 193 -13.46 -18.05 -9.29
CA GLY A 193 -13.01 -16.87 -8.53
C GLY A 193 -12.19 -17.17 -7.27
N GLN A 194 -11.55 -16.13 -6.75
CA GLN A 194 -10.89 -16.12 -5.43
C GLN A 194 -11.89 -16.15 -4.26
N SER A 195 -13.16 -15.84 -4.52
CA SER A 195 -14.24 -15.86 -3.52
C SER A 195 -15.36 -16.76 -3.99
N LYS A 196 -15.95 -17.49 -3.03
CA LYS A 196 -17.18 -18.27 -3.24
C LYS A 196 -18.44 -17.41 -3.10
N ILE A 197 -18.31 -16.17 -2.62
CA ILE A 197 -19.44 -15.26 -2.43
C ILE A 197 -19.70 -14.58 -3.79
N PRO A 198 -20.89 -14.73 -4.39
CA PRO A 198 -21.21 -14.23 -5.73
C PRO A 198 -21.57 -12.73 -5.71
N MET A 199 -20.89 -11.94 -4.87
CA MET A 199 -21.09 -10.50 -4.74
C MET A 199 -19.76 -9.78 -4.92
N PRO A 200 -19.77 -8.53 -5.40
CA PRO A 200 -18.55 -7.77 -5.60
C PRO A 200 -17.96 -7.27 -4.27
N LEU A 201 -16.63 -7.19 -4.20
CA LEU A 201 -15.90 -6.73 -3.03
C LEU A 201 -15.99 -5.19 -2.89
N HIS A 202 -16.60 -4.73 -1.78
CA HIS A 202 -16.71 -3.32 -1.39
C HIS A 202 -17.19 -2.37 -2.52
N PRO A 203 -18.41 -2.54 -3.05
CA PRO A 203 -18.91 -1.74 -4.17
C PRO A 203 -18.95 -0.22 -3.93
N TYR A 204 -18.96 0.20 -2.67
CA TYR A 204 -19.02 1.62 -2.29
C TYR A 204 -17.68 2.20 -1.82
N TRP A 205 -16.57 1.45 -1.89
CA TRP A 205 -15.28 1.91 -1.35
C TRP A 205 -14.78 3.21 -1.99
N GLY A 206 -15.13 3.44 -3.27
CA GLY A 206 -14.78 4.67 -3.98
C GLY A 206 -15.46 5.94 -3.47
N LYS A 207 -16.41 5.82 -2.53
CA LYS A 207 -17.06 6.94 -1.85
C LYS A 207 -16.36 7.36 -0.56
N ASN A 208 -15.36 6.59 -0.10
CA ASN A 208 -14.62 6.92 1.11
C ASN A 208 -13.80 8.20 0.91
N ARG A 209 -13.58 8.93 2.00
CA ARG A 209 -12.70 10.10 2.02
C ARG A 209 -11.24 9.67 1.80
N THR A 210 -10.54 10.35 0.89
CA THR A 210 -9.08 10.21 0.69
C THR A 210 -8.30 11.04 1.71
N PHE A 211 -7.03 10.71 1.93
CA PHE A 211 -6.11 11.48 2.78
C PHE A 211 -5.78 12.83 2.16
N ALA A 212 -5.33 12.86 0.90
CA ALA A 212 -5.19 14.11 0.13
C ALA A 212 -6.53 14.48 -0.52
N ASN A 213 -6.94 15.74 -0.42
CA ASN A 213 -8.21 16.19 -1.00
C ASN A 213 -8.18 16.16 -2.54
N GLU A 214 -7.03 16.46 -3.12
CA GLU A 214 -6.74 16.42 -4.56
C GLU A 214 -7.04 15.03 -5.14
N ASN A 215 -6.71 13.97 -4.38
CA ASN A 215 -7.01 12.60 -4.75
C ASN A 215 -8.51 12.28 -4.77
N PHE A 216 -9.34 12.96 -3.99
CA PHE A 216 -10.80 12.77 -4.03
C PHE A 216 -11.39 13.31 -5.34
N THR A 217 -10.85 14.45 -5.78
CA THR A 217 -11.30 15.21 -6.95
C THR A 217 -10.74 14.71 -8.28
N LEU A 218 -9.85 13.72 -8.27
CA LEU A 218 -9.30 13.14 -9.50
C LEU A 218 -10.44 12.70 -10.43
N PRO A 219 -10.39 13.09 -11.73
CA PRO A 219 -11.35 12.65 -12.70
C PRO A 219 -11.23 11.14 -12.89
N ILE A 220 -12.36 10.49 -13.19
CA ILE A 220 -12.35 9.07 -13.54
C ILE A 220 -11.61 8.94 -14.88
N PRO A 221 -10.55 8.11 -14.97
CA PRO A 221 -9.81 7.95 -16.22
C PRO A 221 -10.70 7.32 -17.29
N ALA A 222 -10.45 7.65 -18.55
CA ALA A 222 -11.14 7.03 -19.68
C ALA A 222 -10.78 5.55 -19.79
N MET A 223 -11.79 4.72 -19.98
CA MET A 223 -11.63 3.32 -20.38
C MET A 223 -11.80 3.20 -21.90
N ILE A 224 -11.06 2.29 -22.54
CA ILE A 224 -11.41 1.83 -23.89
C ILE A 224 -12.87 1.35 -23.92
N SER A 225 -13.63 1.77 -24.93
CA SER A 225 -15.03 1.34 -25.07
C SER A 225 -15.08 -0.17 -25.35
N PHE A 226 -16.02 -0.87 -24.72
CA PHE A 226 -16.21 -2.29 -25.00
C PHE A 226 -16.66 -2.47 -26.45
N ASP A 227 -16.05 -3.41 -27.15
CA ASP A 227 -16.43 -3.77 -28.52
C ASP A 227 -16.04 -5.21 -28.81
N TYR A 228 -17.06 -6.05 -29.01
CA TYR A 228 -16.90 -7.49 -29.25
C TYR A 228 -16.52 -7.81 -30.70
N GLN A 229 -16.52 -6.82 -31.60
CA GLN A 229 -16.11 -7.02 -32.98
C GLN A 229 -14.63 -7.42 -33.05
N LYS A 230 -14.36 -8.56 -33.67
CA LYS A 230 -12.99 -9.03 -33.93
C LYS A 230 -12.20 -7.95 -34.67
N GLY A 231 -11.07 -7.56 -34.10
CA GLY A 231 -10.18 -6.52 -34.63
C GLY A 231 -10.37 -5.13 -34.03
N SER A 232 -11.41 -4.90 -33.21
CA SER A 232 -11.54 -3.70 -32.38
C SER A 232 -10.36 -3.57 -31.41
N GLU A 233 -10.14 -2.37 -30.87
CA GLU A 233 -9.09 -2.14 -29.87
C GLU A 233 -9.33 -2.96 -28.60
N TYR A 234 -10.56 -2.99 -28.12
CA TYR A 234 -10.97 -3.80 -26.97
C TYR A 234 -10.71 -5.30 -27.19
N TYR A 235 -11.11 -5.82 -28.35
CA TYR A 235 -10.87 -7.21 -28.71
C TYR A 235 -9.38 -7.54 -28.77
N LYS A 236 -8.54 -6.65 -29.31
CA LYS A 236 -7.07 -6.85 -29.39
C LYS A 236 -6.44 -6.98 -28.00
N TYR A 237 -6.84 -6.15 -27.04
CA TYR A 237 -6.35 -6.26 -25.66
C TYR A 237 -6.80 -7.58 -24.99
N MET A 238 -8.03 -8.04 -25.25
CA MET A 238 -8.49 -9.34 -24.76
C MET A 238 -7.78 -10.51 -25.47
N GLU A 239 -7.48 -10.37 -26.76
CA GLU A 239 -6.73 -11.34 -27.56
C GLU A 239 -5.29 -11.47 -27.07
N GLU A 240 -4.69 -10.37 -26.61
CA GLU A 240 -3.39 -10.38 -25.94
C GLU A 240 -3.41 -11.24 -24.66
N VAL A 241 -4.45 -11.10 -23.83
CA VAL A 241 -4.62 -11.93 -22.61
C VAL A 241 -4.75 -13.41 -23.00
N PHE A 242 -5.58 -13.70 -24.00
CA PHE A 242 -5.77 -15.05 -24.54
C PHE A 242 -4.45 -15.67 -25.00
N ASN A 243 -3.69 -14.96 -25.84
CA ASN A 243 -2.44 -15.43 -26.41
C ASN A 243 -1.34 -15.59 -25.35
N THR A 244 -1.22 -14.62 -24.44
CA THR A 244 -0.23 -14.66 -23.34
C THR A 244 -0.40 -15.93 -22.50
N ARG A 245 -1.64 -16.30 -22.17
CA ARG A 245 -1.93 -17.51 -21.40
C ARG A 245 -1.52 -18.80 -22.11
N LYS A 246 -1.60 -18.84 -23.45
CA LYS A 246 -1.23 -20.03 -24.26
C LYS A 246 0.27 -20.25 -24.29
N THR A 247 1.07 -19.19 -24.17
CA THR A 247 2.53 -19.23 -24.27
C THR A 247 3.23 -18.80 -22.98
N LEU A 248 2.56 -18.95 -21.83
CA LEU A 248 3.05 -18.47 -20.54
C LEU A 248 4.35 -19.19 -20.15
N THR A 249 5.45 -18.44 -20.12
CA THR A 249 6.78 -18.96 -19.76
C THR A 249 6.90 -19.19 -18.26
N GLN A 250 7.90 -19.97 -17.83
CA GLN A 250 8.15 -20.19 -16.40
C GLN A 250 8.47 -18.89 -15.64
N ALA A 251 9.24 -17.97 -16.24
CA ALA A 251 9.53 -16.67 -15.64
C ALA A 251 8.26 -15.82 -15.44
N GLN A 252 7.33 -15.85 -16.40
CA GLN A 252 6.05 -15.14 -16.28
C GLN A 252 5.13 -15.76 -15.23
N LYS A 253 5.14 -17.09 -15.09
CA LYS A 253 4.47 -17.80 -13.99
C LYS A 253 5.00 -17.34 -12.63
N GLU A 254 6.32 -17.31 -12.47
CA GLU A 254 6.98 -16.84 -11.25
C GLU A 254 6.61 -15.40 -10.91
N ILE A 255 6.55 -14.51 -11.91
CA ILE A 255 6.09 -13.12 -11.75
C ILE A 255 4.62 -13.07 -11.31
N ALA A 256 3.73 -13.79 -11.99
CA ALA A 256 2.29 -13.82 -11.68
C ALA A 256 2.03 -14.34 -10.26
N ASN A 257 2.75 -15.37 -9.84
CA ASN A 257 2.68 -15.92 -8.49
C ASN A 257 3.24 -14.97 -7.43
N TRP A 258 4.39 -14.33 -7.69
CA TRP A 258 5.01 -13.40 -6.74
C TRP A 258 4.08 -12.25 -6.38
N TRP A 259 3.43 -11.68 -7.39
CA TRP A 259 2.47 -10.58 -7.24
C TRP A 259 1.02 -11.07 -7.08
N GLY A 260 0.82 -12.36 -6.78
CA GLY A 260 -0.51 -12.94 -6.56
C GLY A 260 -1.20 -12.34 -5.34
N ASP A 261 -0.43 -12.10 -4.28
CA ASP A 261 -0.79 -11.39 -3.04
C ASP A 261 -2.19 -11.74 -2.49
N ASP A 262 -2.48 -13.04 -2.44
CA ASP A 262 -3.75 -13.54 -1.93
C ASP A 262 -3.92 -13.20 -0.43
N PRO A 263 -4.98 -12.47 -0.02
CA PRO A 263 -5.19 -12.09 1.38
C PRO A 263 -5.41 -13.28 2.34
N SER A 264 -5.66 -14.48 1.83
CA SER A 264 -5.72 -15.70 2.66
C SER A 264 -4.34 -16.27 2.99
N GLU A 265 -3.28 -15.85 2.29
CA GLU A 265 -1.92 -16.40 2.42
C GLU A 265 -0.87 -15.32 2.71
N THR A 266 -1.14 -14.07 2.36
CA THR A 266 -0.19 -12.95 2.39
C THR A 266 -0.80 -11.72 3.05
N PHE A 267 -0.01 -10.66 3.23
CA PHE A 267 -0.48 -9.36 3.71
C PHE A 267 -1.15 -8.51 2.61
N SER A 268 -1.57 -9.13 1.49
CA SER A 268 -2.23 -8.49 0.33
C SER A 268 -1.36 -7.43 -0.37
N PRO A 269 -1.77 -6.89 -1.53
CA PRO A 269 -0.95 -5.91 -2.26
C PRO A 269 -0.58 -4.66 -1.42
N PRO A 270 -1.51 -4.08 -0.62
CA PRO A 270 -1.14 -2.97 0.27
C PRO A 270 0.00 -3.29 1.25
N GLY A 271 -0.03 -4.48 1.84
CA GLY A 271 1.03 -4.92 2.75
C GLY A 271 2.36 -5.12 2.02
N HIS A 272 2.34 -5.53 0.77
CA HIS A 272 3.54 -5.67 -0.06
C HIS A 272 4.20 -4.30 -0.30
N SER A 273 3.42 -3.28 -0.66
CA SER A 273 3.94 -1.92 -0.77
C SER A 273 4.49 -1.38 0.56
N TYR A 274 3.85 -1.70 1.68
CA TYR A 274 4.33 -1.33 3.01
C TYR A 274 5.61 -2.10 3.42
N TYR A 275 5.75 -3.35 2.98
CA TYR A 275 6.97 -4.13 3.11
C TYR A 275 8.13 -3.51 2.33
N MET A 276 7.90 -3.05 1.10
CA MET A 276 8.92 -2.32 0.32
C MET A 276 9.37 -1.04 1.03
N ALA A 277 8.43 -0.32 1.67
CA ALA A 277 8.77 0.84 2.51
C ALA A 277 9.68 0.46 3.67
N LYS A 278 9.41 -0.67 4.34
CA LYS A 278 10.28 -1.20 5.40
C LYS A 278 11.68 -1.51 4.89
N VAL A 279 11.80 -2.19 3.74
CA VAL A 279 13.10 -2.50 3.11
C VAL A 279 13.87 -1.21 2.80
N ALA A 280 13.20 -0.17 2.29
CA ALA A 280 13.82 1.12 2.03
C ALA A 280 14.32 1.80 3.31
N VAL A 281 13.52 1.79 4.39
CA VAL A 281 13.92 2.31 5.71
C VAL A 281 15.13 1.58 6.27
N GLU A 282 15.11 0.23 6.26
CA GLU A 282 16.18 -0.61 6.79
C GLU A 282 17.49 -0.42 6.00
N LYS A 283 17.41 -0.37 4.66
CA LYS A 283 18.58 -0.22 3.78
C LYS A 283 19.20 1.19 3.87
N SER A 284 18.36 2.22 3.97
CA SER A 284 18.82 3.62 3.96
C SER A 284 19.32 4.12 5.31
N LYS A 285 19.10 3.38 6.41
CA LYS A 285 19.53 3.74 7.78
C LYS A 285 19.12 5.17 8.19
N VAL A 286 17.91 5.57 7.79
CA VAL A 286 17.37 6.91 8.05
C VAL A 286 17.08 7.16 9.54
N ASP A 287 16.78 8.40 9.92
CA ASP A 287 16.30 8.70 11.28
C ASP A 287 14.84 8.23 11.50
N LEU A 288 14.41 8.18 12.77
CA LEU A 288 13.08 7.69 13.15
C LEU A 288 11.94 8.52 12.55
N VAL A 289 12.14 9.84 12.41
CA VAL A 289 11.11 10.72 11.88
C VAL A 289 10.94 10.49 10.38
N TYR A 290 12.05 10.34 9.66
CA TYR A 290 12.05 10.02 8.24
C TYR A 290 11.48 8.62 7.96
N ALA A 291 11.81 7.63 8.79
CA ALA A 291 11.20 6.30 8.72
C ALA A 291 9.68 6.37 8.91
N SER A 292 9.22 7.09 9.92
CA SER A 292 7.79 7.26 10.21
C SER A 292 7.07 8.03 9.10
N LYS A 293 7.72 9.07 8.52
CA LYS A 293 7.25 9.78 7.32
C LYS A 293 7.08 8.82 6.14
N THR A 294 8.03 7.93 5.93
CA THR A 294 7.99 6.94 4.84
C THR A 294 6.78 6.02 4.97
N PHE A 295 6.56 5.46 6.16
CA PHE A 295 5.41 4.59 6.42
C PHE A 295 4.07 5.35 6.29
N ALA A 296 4.00 6.59 6.78
CA ALA A 296 2.83 7.44 6.61
C ALA A 296 2.53 7.71 5.13
N ALA A 297 3.53 8.18 4.37
CA ALA A 297 3.36 8.53 2.97
C ALA A 297 2.95 7.32 2.11
N VAL A 298 3.63 6.18 2.27
CA VAL A 298 3.26 4.96 1.52
C VAL A 298 1.89 4.44 1.93
N GLY A 299 1.58 4.38 3.23
CA GLY A 299 0.28 3.93 3.72
C GLY A 299 -0.87 4.78 3.16
N MET A 300 -0.74 6.10 3.20
CA MET A 300 -1.76 7.03 2.68
C MET A 300 -1.88 6.96 1.15
N ALA A 301 -0.77 6.87 0.41
CA ALA A 301 -0.78 6.76 -1.05
C ALA A 301 -1.41 5.45 -1.55
N VAL A 302 -1.17 4.36 -0.84
CA VAL A 302 -1.80 3.08 -1.15
C VAL A 302 -3.30 3.15 -0.84
N ALA A 303 -3.70 3.70 0.31
CA ALA A 303 -5.11 3.87 0.66
C ALA A 303 -5.89 4.70 -0.37
N ASP A 304 -5.36 5.88 -0.74
CA ASP A 304 -5.98 6.77 -1.74
C ASP A 304 -6.03 6.13 -3.13
N ALA A 305 -5.02 5.33 -3.50
CA ALA A 305 -5.01 4.60 -4.77
C ALA A 305 -6.11 3.55 -4.82
N PHE A 306 -6.35 2.83 -3.72
CA PHE A 306 -7.45 1.88 -3.62
C PHE A 306 -8.82 2.56 -3.67
N ILE A 307 -8.99 3.74 -3.06
CA ILE A 307 -10.24 4.51 -3.15
C ILE A 307 -10.51 4.92 -4.61
N ASN A 308 -9.53 5.54 -5.29
CA ASN A 308 -9.68 5.96 -6.69
C ASN A 308 -9.87 4.79 -7.66
N CYS A 309 -9.16 3.68 -7.43
CA CYS A 309 -9.33 2.47 -8.22
C CYS A 309 -10.74 1.89 -8.06
N TRP A 310 -11.26 1.82 -6.84
CA TRP A 310 -12.62 1.33 -6.62
C TRP A 310 -13.69 2.29 -7.16
N LYS A 311 -13.48 3.61 -7.04
CA LYS A 311 -14.32 4.63 -7.69
C LYS A 311 -14.45 4.36 -9.19
N THR A 312 -13.33 4.04 -9.85
CA THR A 312 -13.29 3.73 -11.29
C THR A 312 -13.92 2.36 -11.61
N LYS A 313 -13.60 1.33 -10.84
CA LYS A 313 -14.14 -0.03 -11.01
C LYS A 313 -15.67 -0.06 -11.00
N TYR A 314 -16.27 0.65 -10.05
CA TYR A 314 -17.73 0.72 -9.90
C TYR A 314 -18.37 1.89 -10.64
N HIS A 315 -17.59 2.64 -11.43
CA HIS A 315 -18.14 3.55 -12.45
C HIS A 315 -18.39 2.80 -13.77
N TYR A 316 -17.39 2.02 -14.22
CA TYR A 316 -17.50 1.29 -15.49
C TYR A 316 -18.16 -0.08 -15.33
N HIS A 317 -17.95 -0.73 -14.17
CA HIS A 317 -18.29 -2.13 -13.92
C HIS A 317 -17.71 -3.05 -15.01
N ALA A 318 -16.51 -2.77 -15.49
CA ALA A 318 -15.92 -3.49 -16.62
C ALA A 318 -15.80 -5.01 -16.38
N GLU A 319 -16.22 -5.80 -17.37
CA GLU A 319 -16.05 -7.24 -17.41
C GLU A 319 -14.58 -7.67 -17.33
N ARG A 320 -14.36 -8.92 -16.93
CA ARG A 320 -13.01 -9.51 -16.85
C ARG A 320 -12.68 -10.33 -18.10
N PRO A 321 -11.38 -10.58 -18.38
CA PRO A 321 -10.98 -11.31 -19.58
C PRO A 321 -11.59 -12.71 -19.72
N PHE A 322 -11.79 -13.47 -18.62
CA PHE A 322 -12.27 -14.85 -18.74
C PHE A 322 -13.62 -14.94 -19.44
N MET A 323 -14.61 -14.17 -19.01
CA MET A 323 -15.95 -14.22 -19.59
C MET A 323 -15.94 -13.77 -21.05
N PHE A 324 -15.20 -12.69 -21.36
CA PHE A 324 -15.04 -12.24 -22.74
C PHE A 324 -14.43 -13.35 -23.61
N ILE A 325 -13.31 -13.93 -23.20
CA ILE A 325 -12.59 -14.96 -23.95
C ILE A 325 -13.46 -16.21 -24.11
N PHE A 326 -14.15 -16.63 -23.04
CA PHE A 326 -15.00 -17.82 -23.05
C PHE A 326 -16.10 -17.74 -24.11
N TYR A 327 -16.79 -16.60 -24.23
CA TYR A 327 -17.89 -16.43 -25.17
C TYR A 327 -17.46 -16.02 -26.58
N ASN A 328 -16.34 -15.30 -26.73
CA ASN A 328 -15.98 -14.67 -28.01
C ASN A 328 -14.77 -15.32 -28.69
N MET A 329 -13.99 -16.16 -28.00
CA MET A 329 -12.73 -16.72 -28.52
C MET A 329 -12.61 -18.23 -28.34
N SER A 330 -12.75 -18.73 -27.11
CA SER A 330 -12.54 -20.15 -26.81
C SER A 330 -13.14 -20.58 -25.48
N THR A 331 -14.02 -21.59 -25.52
CA THR A 331 -14.59 -22.25 -24.34
C THR A 331 -13.62 -23.19 -23.63
N LEU A 332 -12.47 -23.49 -24.24
CA LEU A 332 -11.41 -24.34 -23.68
C LEU A 332 -10.31 -23.52 -22.97
N TRP A 333 -10.37 -22.19 -23.06
CA TRP A 333 -9.40 -21.34 -22.38
C TRP A 333 -9.62 -21.38 -20.86
N ASP A 334 -8.54 -21.54 -20.09
CA ASP A 334 -8.61 -21.59 -18.63
C ASP A 334 -7.69 -20.56 -17.99
N LEU A 335 -8.14 -20.07 -16.83
CA LEU A 335 -7.43 -19.10 -16.01
C LEU A 335 -6.10 -19.66 -15.49
N TYR A 336 -5.08 -18.81 -15.47
CA TYR A 336 -3.86 -19.12 -14.72
C TYR A 336 -4.01 -18.74 -13.24
N TRP A 337 -4.54 -17.54 -13.00
CA TRP A 337 -4.87 -17.03 -11.66
C TRP A 337 -6.38 -16.93 -11.48
N PRO A 338 -6.93 -17.36 -10.33
CA PRO A 338 -8.36 -17.21 -10.05
C PRO A 338 -8.77 -15.73 -10.09
N GLU A 339 -9.96 -15.47 -10.62
CA GLU A 339 -10.43 -14.10 -10.80
C GLU A 339 -10.80 -13.44 -9.47
N PRO A 340 -10.30 -12.22 -9.20
CA PRO A 340 -10.74 -11.47 -8.04
C PRO A 340 -12.22 -11.03 -8.15
N PRO A 341 -12.97 -11.00 -7.04
CA PRO A 341 -14.42 -10.76 -7.05
C PRO A 341 -14.76 -9.26 -7.14
N PHE A 342 -14.28 -8.58 -8.18
CA PHE A 342 -14.55 -7.16 -8.46
C PHE A 342 -14.28 -6.81 -9.93
N PRO A 343 -14.86 -5.71 -10.46
CA PRO A 343 -14.69 -5.28 -11.85
C PRO A 343 -13.24 -5.09 -12.28
N ALA A 344 -12.97 -5.21 -13.58
CA ALA A 344 -11.62 -5.23 -14.13
C ALA A 344 -10.95 -3.84 -14.12
N PHE A 345 -11.59 -2.83 -14.71
CA PHE A 345 -10.90 -1.58 -15.05
C PHE A 345 -10.82 -0.57 -13.89
N TYR A 346 -9.67 0.04 -13.59
CA TYR A 346 -8.31 -0.35 -13.98
C TYR A 346 -7.69 -1.31 -12.95
N SER A 347 -6.47 -1.80 -13.21
CA SER A 347 -5.78 -2.76 -12.34
C SER A 347 -5.40 -2.16 -10.97
N GLY A 348 -5.94 -2.73 -9.89
CA GLY A 348 -5.65 -2.27 -8.52
C GLY A 348 -4.20 -2.52 -8.10
N HIS A 349 -3.58 -3.62 -8.56
CA HIS A 349 -2.16 -3.89 -8.31
C HIS A 349 -1.28 -2.83 -8.98
N ALA A 350 -1.58 -2.47 -10.23
CA ALA A 350 -0.83 -1.45 -10.95
C ALA A 350 -0.96 -0.07 -10.27
N GLY A 351 -2.18 0.35 -9.92
CA GLY A 351 -2.43 1.63 -9.26
C GLY A 351 -1.74 1.78 -7.91
N GLN A 352 -1.87 0.78 -7.04
CA GLN A 352 -1.29 0.84 -5.71
C GLN A 352 0.24 0.69 -5.73
N ALA A 353 0.79 -0.13 -6.64
CA ALA A 353 2.23 -0.30 -6.75
C ALA A 353 2.89 0.97 -7.29
N ALA A 354 2.28 1.62 -8.30
CA ALA A 354 2.78 2.88 -8.83
C ALA A 354 2.64 4.04 -7.83
N SER A 355 1.58 4.10 -7.00
CA SER A 355 1.48 5.13 -5.96
C SER A 355 2.55 4.97 -4.90
N ALA A 356 2.79 3.75 -4.42
CA ALA A 356 3.87 3.45 -3.49
C ALA A 356 5.25 3.73 -4.10
N ALA A 357 5.50 3.30 -5.35
CA ALA A 357 6.76 3.56 -6.04
C ALA A 357 7.02 5.05 -6.23
N THR A 358 5.99 5.84 -6.56
CA THR A 358 6.11 7.31 -6.69
C THR A 358 6.56 7.97 -5.38
N VAL A 359 5.96 7.56 -4.25
CA VAL A 359 6.35 8.06 -2.93
C VAL A 359 7.77 7.62 -2.58
N LEU A 360 8.09 6.34 -2.74
CA LEU A 360 9.39 5.80 -2.38
C LEU A 360 10.52 6.38 -3.25
N THR A 361 10.28 6.55 -4.55
CA THR A 361 11.22 7.23 -5.47
C THR A 361 11.44 8.68 -5.05
N HIS A 362 10.40 9.42 -4.66
CA HIS A 362 10.56 10.79 -4.16
C HIS A 362 11.41 10.83 -2.87
N LEU A 363 11.22 9.87 -1.97
CA LEU A 363 11.93 9.84 -0.68
C LEU A 363 13.36 9.28 -0.76
N TYR A 364 13.66 8.40 -1.70
CA TYR A 364 14.94 7.66 -1.71
C TYR A 364 15.70 7.73 -3.04
N GLY A 365 15.13 8.39 -4.06
CA GLY A 365 15.72 8.59 -5.37
C GLY A 365 15.32 7.54 -6.42
N GLU A 366 15.52 7.89 -7.69
CA GLU A 366 15.14 7.10 -8.87
C GLU A 366 15.80 5.72 -8.95
N ASN A 367 17.08 5.64 -8.58
CA ASN A 367 17.92 4.43 -8.75
C ASN A 367 18.10 3.66 -7.45
N PHE A 368 17.04 3.51 -6.66
CA PHE A 368 17.07 2.76 -5.42
C PHE A 368 16.94 1.25 -5.68
N SER A 369 18.07 0.54 -5.68
CA SER A 369 18.05 -0.92 -5.78
C SER A 369 17.62 -1.57 -4.47
N PHE A 370 16.89 -2.68 -4.53
CA PHE A 370 16.53 -3.46 -3.35
C PHE A 370 16.26 -4.92 -3.72
N VAL A 371 16.24 -5.77 -2.70
CA VAL A 371 15.81 -7.16 -2.82
C VAL A 371 14.51 -7.28 -2.06
N ASP A 372 13.50 -7.78 -2.74
CA ASP A 372 12.21 -8.13 -2.18
C ASP A 372 12.20 -9.62 -1.82
N ASN A 373 12.06 -9.87 -0.52
CA ASN A 373 11.97 -11.20 0.08
C ASN A 373 10.64 -11.43 0.80
N SER A 374 9.60 -10.66 0.45
CA SER A 374 8.25 -10.70 1.04
C SER A 374 7.62 -12.10 1.08
N HIS A 375 7.83 -12.90 0.03
CA HIS A 375 7.27 -14.25 -0.10
C HIS A 375 8.28 -15.38 0.15
N VAL A 376 9.53 -15.05 0.50
CA VAL A 376 10.56 -16.08 0.77
C VAL A 376 10.13 -16.93 1.97
N GLY A 377 10.29 -18.24 1.82
CA GLY A 377 9.90 -19.22 2.84
C GLY A 377 8.46 -19.70 2.74
N ARG A 378 7.66 -19.19 1.79
CA ARG A 378 6.37 -19.80 1.44
C ARG A 378 6.58 -21.18 0.80
N PRO A 379 5.67 -22.15 1.04
CA PRO A 379 5.69 -23.42 0.33
C PRO A 379 5.62 -23.22 -1.19
N ARG A 380 6.20 -24.16 -1.95
CA ARG A 380 6.08 -24.20 -3.40
C ARG A 380 4.60 -24.26 -3.79
N ASP A 381 4.21 -23.51 -4.82
CA ASP A 381 2.90 -23.68 -5.46
C ASP A 381 3.02 -24.88 -6.42
N GLU A 382 2.60 -26.05 -5.94
CA GLU A 382 2.66 -27.29 -6.71
C GLU A 382 1.74 -27.26 -7.94
N GLN A 383 0.60 -26.58 -7.85
CA GLN A 383 -0.35 -26.47 -8.97
C GLN A 383 0.24 -25.68 -10.14
N ARG A 384 0.98 -24.61 -9.82
CA ARG A 384 1.58 -23.71 -10.83
C ARG A 384 3.04 -24.02 -11.12
N ASN A 385 3.63 -24.94 -10.36
CA ASN A 385 5.03 -25.34 -10.44
C ASN A 385 5.98 -24.14 -10.21
N VAL A 386 5.75 -23.38 -9.12
CA VAL A 386 6.49 -22.14 -8.81
C VAL A 386 7.07 -22.16 -7.40
N GLU A 387 8.33 -21.76 -7.28
CA GLU A 387 9.00 -21.46 -6.00
C GLU A 387 9.01 -19.96 -5.74
N TYR A 388 8.83 -19.57 -4.47
CA TYR A 388 8.89 -18.17 -4.05
C TYR A 388 10.33 -17.77 -3.70
N LYS A 389 11.07 -17.32 -4.71
CA LYS A 389 12.46 -16.83 -4.60
C LYS A 389 12.51 -15.31 -4.52
N ALA A 390 13.45 -14.78 -3.74
CA ALA A 390 13.68 -13.36 -3.63
C ALA A 390 13.88 -12.71 -5.02
N ARG A 391 13.35 -11.50 -5.19
CA ARG A 391 13.42 -10.74 -6.45
C ARG A 391 14.23 -9.47 -6.25
N ALA A 392 15.16 -9.20 -7.15
CA ALA A 392 16.00 -8.01 -7.08
C ALA A 392 15.51 -6.98 -8.10
N TYR A 393 15.39 -5.73 -7.67
CA TYR A 393 14.98 -4.60 -8.50
C TYR A 393 16.02 -3.49 -8.40
N LYS A 394 16.17 -2.72 -9.47
CA LYS A 394 17.04 -1.54 -9.60
C LYS A 394 16.32 -0.25 -9.21
N SER A 395 14.99 -0.23 -9.22
CA SER A 395 14.16 0.87 -8.76
C SER A 395 12.81 0.38 -8.22
N PHE A 396 12.11 1.22 -7.46
CA PHE A 396 10.73 0.92 -7.05
C PHE A 396 9.77 0.86 -8.23
N PHE A 397 10.02 1.63 -9.29
CA PHE A 397 9.20 1.61 -10.49
C PHE A 397 9.35 0.34 -11.31
N GLU A 398 10.54 -0.27 -11.34
CA GLU A 398 10.72 -1.59 -11.95
C GLU A 398 9.84 -2.64 -11.26
N ALA A 399 9.77 -2.62 -9.92
CA ALA A 399 8.87 -3.49 -9.17
C ALA A 399 7.39 -3.18 -9.44
N ALA A 400 7.01 -1.90 -9.58
CA ALA A 400 5.64 -1.52 -9.90
C ALA A 400 5.21 -1.96 -11.32
N GLU A 401 6.10 -1.83 -12.30
CA GLU A 401 5.87 -2.29 -13.67
C GLU A 401 5.75 -3.82 -13.73
N GLU A 402 6.59 -4.54 -13.00
CA GLU A 402 6.47 -5.99 -12.88
C GLU A 402 5.16 -6.40 -12.19
N SER A 403 4.77 -5.71 -11.12
CA SER A 403 3.48 -5.91 -10.43
C SER A 403 2.31 -5.71 -11.37
N ALA A 404 2.34 -4.69 -12.22
CA ALA A 404 1.32 -4.44 -13.22
C ALA A 404 1.29 -5.56 -14.28
N MET A 405 2.45 -5.90 -14.88
CA MET A 405 2.55 -6.94 -15.91
C MET A 405 2.17 -8.34 -15.39
N SER A 406 2.38 -8.62 -14.10
CA SER A 406 1.96 -9.86 -13.45
C SER A 406 0.47 -10.15 -13.65
N ARG A 407 -0.36 -9.12 -13.82
CA ARG A 407 -1.81 -9.27 -13.95
C ARG A 407 -2.24 -9.71 -15.35
N LEU A 408 -1.47 -9.33 -16.36
CA LEU A 408 -1.59 -9.86 -17.71
C LEU A 408 -1.16 -11.33 -17.75
N TYR A 409 -0.03 -11.65 -17.12
CA TYR A 409 0.46 -13.03 -16.98
C TYR A 409 -0.51 -13.92 -16.19
N GLY A 410 -1.17 -13.34 -15.18
CA GLY A 410 -2.25 -13.97 -14.42
C GLY A 410 -3.53 -14.24 -15.22
N GLY A 411 -3.70 -13.57 -16.36
CA GLY A 411 -4.88 -13.70 -17.22
C GLY A 411 -6.12 -12.93 -16.74
N ILE A 412 -5.95 -11.94 -15.86
CA ILE A 412 -7.06 -11.32 -15.10
C ILE A 412 -7.20 -9.80 -15.31
N HIS A 413 -6.28 -9.19 -16.05
CA HIS A 413 -6.32 -7.80 -16.50
C HIS A 413 -5.72 -7.69 -17.91
N THR A 414 -6.22 -6.73 -18.69
CA THR A 414 -5.60 -6.36 -19.97
C THR A 414 -4.34 -5.52 -19.73
N ARG A 415 -3.49 -5.36 -20.76
CA ARG A 415 -2.38 -4.40 -20.71
C ARG A 415 -2.87 -2.97 -20.50
N HIS A 416 -3.98 -2.57 -21.15
CA HIS A 416 -4.59 -1.26 -20.97
C HIS A 416 -4.97 -0.99 -19.49
N ASP A 417 -5.62 -1.96 -18.81
CA ASP A 417 -5.95 -1.85 -17.39
C ASP A 417 -4.72 -1.57 -16.53
N ASN A 418 -3.59 -2.18 -16.89
CA ASN A 418 -2.32 -2.06 -16.18
C ASN A 418 -1.65 -0.70 -16.44
N GLU A 419 -1.58 -0.27 -17.70
CA GLU A 419 -1.00 1.02 -18.10
C GLU A 419 -1.76 2.21 -17.49
N VAL A 420 -3.09 2.19 -17.55
CA VAL A 420 -3.91 3.21 -16.89
C VAL A 420 -3.71 3.17 -15.38
N GLY A 421 -3.66 1.98 -14.78
CA GLY A 421 -3.39 1.84 -13.35
C GLY A 421 -2.06 2.47 -12.94
N LEU A 422 -0.98 2.18 -13.66
CA LEU A 422 0.34 2.78 -13.41
C LEU A 422 0.29 4.32 -13.52
N SER A 423 -0.42 4.85 -14.52
CA SER A 423 -0.59 6.30 -14.71
C SER A 423 -1.37 6.95 -13.58
N GLU A 424 -2.51 6.38 -13.16
CA GLU A 424 -3.31 6.92 -12.05
C GLU A 424 -2.58 6.81 -10.71
N GLY A 425 -1.87 5.70 -10.47
CA GLY A 425 -1.05 5.53 -9.28
C GLY A 425 0.03 6.62 -9.15
N LYS A 426 0.67 7.00 -10.26
CA LYS A 426 1.63 8.12 -10.30
C LYS A 426 1.00 9.44 -9.85
N LYS A 427 -0.23 9.75 -10.27
CA LYS A 427 -0.94 10.97 -9.85
C LYS A 427 -1.19 10.95 -8.34
N VAL A 428 -1.73 9.84 -7.84
CA VAL A 428 -2.05 9.66 -6.41
C VAL A 428 -0.82 9.82 -5.53
N GLY A 429 0.29 9.18 -5.90
CA GLY A 429 1.54 9.27 -5.14
C GLY A 429 2.12 10.70 -5.10
N ARG A 430 2.00 11.47 -6.18
CA ARG A 430 2.45 12.88 -6.21
C ARG A 430 1.67 13.75 -5.24
N HIS A 431 0.34 13.69 -5.24
CA HIS A 431 -0.47 14.49 -4.31
C HIS A 431 -0.14 14.15 -2.84
N ILE A 432 0.21 12.89 -2.54
CA ILE A 432 0.67 12.53 -1.18
C ILE A 432 2.04 13.12 -0.86
N ASN A 433 2.98 13.14 -1.80
CA ASN A 433 4.29 13.79 -1.58
C ASN A 433 4.12 15.27 -1.24
N GLU A 434 3.24 15.98 -1.97
CA GLU A 434 2.93 17.40 -1.77
C GLU A 434 2.44 17.72 -0.35
N LEU A 435 1.75 16.79 0.33
CA LEU A 435 1.34 16.97 1.74
C LEU A 435 2.54 17.21 2.68
N PHE A 436 3.69 16.60 2.38
CA PHE A 436 4.90 16.70 3.18
C PHE A 436 5.85 17.83 2.74
N GLU A 437 5.51 18.54 1.66
CA GLU A 437 6.27 19.70 1.20
C GLU A 437 5.89 20.96 2.00
N LYS A 438 6.73 21.99 1.93
CA LYS A 438 6.71 23.13 2.87
C LYS A 438 5.59 24.13 2.64
#